data_AF-A0A6A6FCN5-F1
#
_entry.id   AF-A0A6A6FCN5-F1
#
_cell.length_a   1.000
_cell.length_b   1.000
_cell.length_c   1.000
_cell.angle_alpha   90.00
_cell.angle_beta   90.00
_cell.angle_gamma   90.00
#
_symmetry.space_group_name_H-M   'P 1'
#
loop_
_entity.id
_entity.type
_entity.pdbx_description
1 polymer ?
#
loop_
_entity_poly.entity_id
_entity_poly.type
_entity_poly.pdbx_seq_one_letter_code
_entity_poly.pdbx_strand_id
1 'polypeptide(L)'
;MGFFSSSSKQTTPPAPEASKDGGYIAPDRSARAQCWEGRDAFFACLERNGIIDSIREDKKAREHCAPELAQFEKTCASSWVTYFKKRRVMEHQRDLTIKKLAAEGVQGQP
;
A
#
# COMPACT_ATOMS: atom_id res chain seq x y z
N MET A 1 -45.58 2.14 -0.62
CA MET A 1 -45.09 2.20 0.78
C MET A 1 -43.76 1.46 0.80
N GLY A 2 -42.66 2.20 0.92
CA GLY A 2 -41.31 1.74 0.56
C GLY A 2 -40.63 0.90 1.64
N PHE A 3 -39.89 -0.11 1.20
CA PHE A 3 -38.96 -0.91 1.99
C PHE A 3 -37.60 -0.91 1.30
N PHE A 4 -36.71 -0.02 1.71
CA PHE A 4 -35.26 -0.07 1.47
C PHE A 4 -34.62 0.79 2.55
N SER A 5 -33.48 0.49 3.13
CA SER A 5 -32.62 -0.69 3.23
C SER A 5 -31.60 -0.25 4.28
N SER A 6 -31.19 -1.12 5.20
CA SER A 6 -30.27 -0.75 6.29
C SER A 6 -29.01 -0.07 5.76
N SER A 7 -28.77 1.15 6.24
CA SER A 7 -27.60 1.95 5.91
C SER A 7 -26.38 1.42 6.69
N SER A 8 -25.63 0.51 6.07
CA SER A 8 -24.27 0.20 6.51
C SER A 8 -23.38 1.40 6.20
N LYS A 9 -22.96 2.14 7.23
CA LYS A 9 -21.89 3.15 7.13
C LYS A 9 -20.59 2.44 6.78
N GLN A 10 -20.31 2.28 5.49
CA GLN A 10 -19.01 1.87 5.00
C GLN A 10 -18.11 3.11 4.95
N THR A 11 -17.16 3.15 5.88
CA THR A 11 -16.12 4.18 5.97
C THR A 11 -15.08 3.94 4.87
N THR A 12 -15.45 4.15 3.62
CA THR A 12 -14.49 4.25 2.51
C THR A 12 -13.90 5.66 2.48
N PRO A 13 -12.58 5.84 2.38
CA PRO A 13 -11.99 7.18 2.22
C PRO A 13 -12.54 7.85 0.95
N PRO A 14 -12.82 9.17 0.99
CA PRO A 14 -13.46 9.87 -0.11
C PRO A 14 -12.57 9.85 -1.35
N ALA A 15 -13.21 9.69 -2.52
CA ALA A 15 -12.56 9.92 -3.81
C ALA A 15 -12.00 11.34 -3.85
N PRO A 16 -10.86 11.58 -4.53
CA PRO A 16 -10.27 12.91 -4.59
C PRO A 16 -11.28 13.88 -5.22
N GLU A 17 -11.63 14.93 -4.51
CA GLU A 17 -12.60 15.93 -4.99
C GLU A 17 -11.95 16.76 -6.11
N ALA A 18 -12.73 17.13 -7.13
CA ALA A 18 -12.25 17.99 -8.21
C ALA A 18 -12.10 19.44 -7.69
N SER A 19 -10.91 20.02 -7.86
CA SER A 19 -10.65 21.44 -7.65
C SER A 19 -11.39 22.29 -8.70
N LYS A 20 -11.74 23.52 -8.33
CA LYS A 20 -12.38 24.49 -9.23
C LYS A 20 -11.52 24.81 -10.46
N ASP A 21 -10.21 24.60 -10.38
CA ASP A 21 -9.25 24.86 -11.46
C ASP A 21 -9.04 23.66 -12.41
N GLY A 22 -9.88 22.62 -12.31
CA GLY A 22 -9.78 21.41 -13.15
C GLY A 22 -8.70 20.40 -12.70
N GLY A 23 -8.00 20.67 -11.61
CA GLY A 23 -7.12 19.71 -10.93
C GLY A 23 -7.86 18.85 -9.89
N TYR A 24 -7.20 17.86 -9.30
CA TYR A 24 -7.72 17.15 -8.12
C TYR A 24 -7.26 17.84 -6.83
N ILE A 25 -8.16 18.00 -5.86
CA ILE A 25 -7.84 18.49 -4.51
C ILE A 25 -6.91 17.45 -3.88
N ALA A 26 -5.68 17.88 -3.60
CA ALA A 26 -4.72 17.03 -2.93
C ALA A 26 -5.28 16.68 -1.53
N PRO A 27 -5.26 15.40 -1.12
CA PRO A 27 -5.66 15.04 0.23
C PRO A 27 -4.80 15.81 1.22
N ASP A 28 -5.42 16.25 2.32
CA ASP A 28 -4.81 17.03 3.38
C ASP A 28 -3.47 16.41 3.82
N ARG A 29 -2.48 17.26 4.11
CA ARG A 29 -1.12 16.80 4.48
C ARG A 29 -1.17 15.86 5.69
N SER A 30 -2.10 16.11 6.63
CA SER A 30 -2.34 15.26 7.79
C SER A 30 -2.78 13.84 7.41
N ALA A 31 -3.73 13.71 6.46
CA ALA A 31 -4.23 12.43 5.98
C ALA A 31 -3.14 11.62 5.26
N ARG A 32 -2.25 12.29 4.53
CA ARG A 32 -1.11 11.62 3.86
C ARG A 32 -0.10 11.09 4.87
N ALA A 33 0.18 11.84 5.94
CA ALA A 33 1.05 11.38 7.02
C ALA A 33 0.49 10.12 7.68
N GLN A 34 -0.80 10.11 8.03
CA GLN A 34 -1.47 8.94 8.61
C GLN A 34 -1.42 7.72 7.68
N CYS A 35 -1.60 7.92 6.37
CA CYS A 35 -1.46 6.85 5.38
C CYS A 35 -0.04 6.25 5.38
N TRP A 36 1.00 7.09 5.43
CA TRP A 36 2.38 6.60 5.49
C TRP A 36 2.69 5.87 6.81
N GLU A 37 2.19 6.35 7.93
CA GLU A 37 2.31 5.65 9.22
C GLU A 37 1.63 4.27 9.18
N GLY A 38 0.42 4.19 8.64
CA GLY A 38 -0.29 2.92 8.45
C GLY A 38 0.46 1.96 7.51
N ARG A 39 1.02 2.48 6.41
CA ARG A 39 1.87 1.72 5.48
C ARG A 39 3.10 1.15 6.19
N ASP A 40 3.82 1.99 6.93
CA ASP A 40 5.10 1.64 7.53
C ASP A 40 4.91 0.63 8.66
N ALA A 41 3.84 0.76 9.46
CA ALA A 41 3.45 -0.23 10.45
C ALA A 41 3.17 -1.60 9.80
N PHE A 42 2.40 -1.62 8.71
CA PHE A 42 2.10 -2.86 7.98
C PHE A 42 3.38 -3.50 7.41
N PHE A 43 4.25 -2.71 6.77
CA PHE A 43 5.49 -3.22 6.20
C PHE A 43 6.49 -3.71 7.25
N ALA A 44 6.56 -3.06 8.40
CA ALA A 44 7.35 -3.53 9.53
C ALA A 44 6.84 -4.88 10.06
N CYS A 45 5.52 -5.08 10.13
CA CYS A 45 4.96 -6.39 10.48
C CYS A 45 5.31 -7.47 9.45
N LEU A 46 5.17 -7.15 8.16
CA LEU A 46 5.52 -8.08 7.09
C LEU A 46 6.99 -8.49 7.13
N GLU A 47 7.89 -7.55 7.39
CA GLU A 47 9.33 -7.82 7.52
C GLU A 47 9.63 -8.76 8.70
N ARG A 48 9.04 -8.52 9.88
CA ARG A 48 9.20 -9.41 11.05
C ARG A 48 8.75 -10.85 10.78
N ASN A 49 7.80 -11.05 9.87
CA ASN A 49 7.26 -12.36 9.51
C ASN A 49 7.86 -12.93 8.21
N GLY A 50 8.87 -12.28 7.63
CA GLY A 50 9.53 -12.72 6.40
C GLY A 50 8.60 -12.74 5.19
N ILE A 51 7.62 -11.85 5.13
CA ILE A 51 6.65 -11.74 4.03
C ILE A 51 7.08 -10.57 3.15
N ILE A 52 7.47 -10.85 1.91
CA ILE A 52 7.87 -9.81 0.96
C ILE A 52 6.70 -9.45 0.05
N ASP A 53 6.07 -10.45 -0.56
CA ASP A 53 4.95 -10.30 -1.46
C ASP A 53 3.62 -10.53 -0.74
N SER A 54 3.09 -9.48 -0.10
CA SER A 54 1.78 -9.53 0.56
C SER A 54 0.60 -9.62 -0.42
N ILE A 55 0.83 -9.54 -1.74
CA ILE A 55 -0.21 -9.72 -2.75
C ILE A 55 -0.39 -11.23 -3.01
N ARG A 56 0.73 -11.94 -3.18
CA ARG A 56 0.71 -13.40 -3.35
C ARG A 56 0.48 -14.15 -2.04
N GLU A 57 1.07 -13.67 -0.95
CA GLU A 57 0.94 -14.24 0.40
C GLU A 57 -0.14 -13.52 1.23
N ASP A 58 -1.25 -13.09 0.63
CA ASP A 58 -2.31 -12.32 1.30
C ASP A 58 -2.86 -13.04 2.55
N LYS A 59 -3.05 -14.35 2.49
CA LYS A 59 -3.51 -15.14 3.64
C LYS A 59 -2.56 -15.03 4.84
N LYS A 60 -1.26 -15.22 4.60
CA LYS A 60 -0.21 -15.14 5.62
C LYS A 60 -0.06 -13.71 6.14
N ALA A 61 -0.17 -12.72 5.26
CA ALA A 61 -0.17 -11.32 5.64
C ALA A 61 -1.37 -10.97 6.55
N ARG A 62 -2.57 -11.53 6.29
CA ARG A 62 -3.73 -11.36 7.17
C ARG A 62 -3.59 -12.12 8.48
N GLU A 63 -3.07 -13.34 8.48
CA GLU A 63 -2.87 -14.11 9.72
C GLU A 63 -1.92 -13.40 10.69
N HIS A 64 -0.83 -12.84 10.19
CA HIS A 64 0.21 -12.24 11.05
C HIS A 64 0.10 -10.74 11.23
N CYS A 65 -0.50 -10.01 10.27
CA CYS A 65 -0.50 -8.55 10.21
C CYS A 65 -1.89 -7.96 9.94
N ALA A 66 -2.98 -8.67 10.30
CA ALA A 66 -4.35 -8.16 10.19
C ALA A 66 -4.56 -6.76 10.79
N PRO A 67 -4.10 -6.44 12.02
CA PRO A 67 -4.41 -5.14 12.62
C PRO A 67 -3.71 -3.99 11.88
N GLU A 68 -2.44 -4.15 11.49
CA GLU A 68 -1.72 -3.15 10.72
C GLU A 68 -2.27 -3.03 9.30
N LEU A 69 -2.68 -4.15 8.67
CA LEU A 69 -3.33 -4.15 7.37
C LEU A 69 -4.66 -3.38 7.40
N ALA A 70 -5.48 -3.60 8.43
CA ALA A 70 -6.74 -2.89 8.60
C ALA A 70 -6.52 -1.38 8.79
N GLN A 71 -5.51 -0.99 9.57
CA GLN A 71 -5.15 0.41 9.75
C GLN A 71 -4.63 1.05 8.46
N PHE A 72 -3.81 0.32 7.69
CA PHE A 72 -3.31 0.75 6.40
C PHE A 72 -4.45 0.98 5.39
N GLU A 73 -5.40 0.05 5.29
CA GLU A 73 -6.56 0.17 4.40
C GLU A 73 -7.56 1.24 4.84
N LYS A 74 -7.63 1.53 6.15
CA LYS A 74 -8.48 2.59 6.71
C LYS A 74 -7.92 3.99 6.45
N THR A 75 -6.61 4.17 6.54
CA THR A 75 -5.94 5.49 6.48
C THR A 75 -5.49 5.86 5.06
N CYS A 76 -5.31 4.89 4.17
CA CYS A 76 -4.90 5.13 2.80
C CYS A 76 -6.05 4.92 1.80
N ALA A 77 -6.00 5.66 0.69
CA ALA A 77 -6.81 5.36 -0.48
C ALA A 77 -6.46 3.95 -1.02
N SER A 78 -7.47 3.19 -1.46
CA SER A 78 -7.29 1.81 -1.95
C SER A 78 -6.32 1.71 -3.14
N SER A 79 -6.29 2.73 -4.00
CA SER A 79 -5.32 2.84 -5.10
C SER A 79 -3.89 2.97 -4.61
N TRP A 80 -3.67 3.72 -3.52
CA TRP A 80 -2.37 3.87 -2.87
C TRP A 80 -1.95 2.59 -2.16
N VAL A 81 -2.86 1.91 -1.45
CA VAL A 81 -2.60 0.59 -0.85
C VAL A 81 -2.12 -0.39 -1.91
N THR A 82 -2.85 -0.48 -3.02
CA THR A 82 -2.50 -1.37 -4.14
C THR A 82 -1.15 -1.00 -4.74
N TYR A 83 -0.90 0.29 -4.97
CA TYR A 83 0.36 0.79 -5.50
C TYR A 83 1.53 0.45 -4.59
N PHE A 84 1.43 0.73 -3.28
CA PHE A 84 2.51 0.47 -2.33
C PHE A 84 2.82 -1.02 -2.18
N LYS A 85 1.80 -1.89 -2.11
CA LYS A 85 1.99 -3.35 -2.07
C LYS A 85 2.78 -3.83 -3.30
N LYS A 86 2.42 -3.34 -4.51
CA LYS A 86 3.15 -3.67 -5.75
C LYS A 86 4.56 -3.10 -5.77
N ARG A 87 4.72 -1.85 -5.36
CA ARG A 87 6.00 -1.14 -5.33
C ARG A 87 7.02 -1.85 -4.44
N ARG A 88 6.61 -2.31 -3.25
CA ARG A 88 7.47 -3.07 -2.33
C ARG A 88 8.07 -4.32 -3.00
N VAL A 89 7.27 -5.06 -3.76
CA VAL A 89 7.74 -6.26 -4.49
C VAL A 89 8.70 -5.88 -5.61
N MET A 90 8.38 -4.85 -6.40
CA MET A 90 9.26 -4.42 -7.48
C MET A 90 10.59 -3.86 -6.98
N GLU A 91 10.57 -3.05 -5.90
CA GLU A 91 11.79 -2.51 -5.29
C GLU A 91 12.66 -3.65 -4.73
N HIS A 92 12.05 -4.65 -4.08
CA HIS A 92 12.79 -5.82 -3.63
C HIS A 92 13.45 -6.58 -4.79
N GLN A 93 12.72 -6.83 -5.89
CA GLN A 93 13.28 -7.48 -7.07
C GLN A 93 14.39 -6.66 -7.72
N ARG A 94 14.20 -5.35 -7.83
CA ARG A 94 15.23 -4.42 -8.33
C ARG A 94 16.51 -4.54 -7.48
N ASP A 95 16.38 -4.52 -6.16
CA ASP A 95 17.52 -4.60 -5.26
C ASP A 95 18.24 -5.95 -5.37
N LEU A 96 17.50 -7.05 -5.53
CA LEU A 96 18.09 -8.36 -5.80
C LEU A 96 18.84 -8.38 -7.14
N THR A 97 18.26 -7.81 -8.20
CA THR A 97 18.92 -7.72 -9.51
C THR A 97 20.17 -6.86 -9.44
N ILE A 98 20.13 -5.69 -8.78
CA ILE A 98 21.29 -4.83 -8.60
C ILE A 98 22.39 -5.56 -7.82
N LYS A 99 22.04 -6.26 -6.73
CA LYS A 99 22.99 -7.07 -5.95
C LYS A 99 23.61 -8.19 -6.79
N LYS A 100 22.81 -8.86 -7.62
CA LYS A 100 23.30 -9.89 -8.54
C LYS A 100 24.26 -9.32 -9.58
N LEU A 101 23.90 -8.22 -10.25
CA LEU A 101 24.75 -7.55 -11.23
C LEU A 101 26.06 -7.01 -10.61
N ALA A 102 26.01 -6.52 -9.38
CA ALA A 102 27.19 -6.08 -8.64
C ALA A 102 28.11 -7.26 -8.28
N ALA A 103 27.54 -8.41 -7.92
CA ALA A 103 28.28 -9.63 -7.63
C ALA A 103 28.85 -10.31 -8.90
N GLU A 104 28.13 -10.23 -10.02
CA GLU A 104 28.56 -10.71 -11.34
C GLU A 104 29.56 -9.77 -12.02
N GLY A 105 29.77 -8.57 -11.43
CA GLY A 105 30.86 -7.66 -11.75
C GLY A 105 30.93 -7.28 -13.22
N VAL A 106 29.99 -6.47 -13.72
CA VAL A 106 30.08 -5.71 -15.00
C VAL A 106 31.02 -6.37 -16.03
N GLN A 107 30.69 -7.57 -16.51
CA GLN A 107 31.26 -8.11 -17.74
C GLN A 107 30.39 -7.61 -18.89
N GLY A 108 30.57 -6.34 -19.26
CA GLY A 108 29.77 -5.72 -20.31
C GLY A 108 29.91 -4.20 -20.35
N GLN A 109 31.11 -3.72 -20.59
CA GLN A 109 31.36 -2.46 -21.30
C GLN A 109 32.08 -2.88 -22.59
N PRO A 110 31.67 -2.42 -23.79
CA PRO A 110 31.47 -1.02 -24.19
C PRO A 110 30.03 -0.54 -24.31
#